data_AF-A0A957IAD4-F1
#
_entry.id   AF-A0A957IAD4-F1
#
_cell.length_a   1.000
_cell.length_b   1.000
_cell.length_c   1.000
_cell.angle_alpha   90.00
_cell.angle_beta   90.00
_cell.angle_gamma   90.00
#
_symmetry.space_group_name_H-M   'P 1'
#
loop_
_entity.id
_entity.type
_entity.pdbx_description
1 polymer ?
#
loop_
_entity_poly.entity_id
_entity_poly.type
_entity_poly.pdbx_seq_one_letter_code
_entity_poly.pdbx_strand_id
1 'polypeptide(L)'
;MTIMKSEVRQGAYYDSVVLMQLQKALAELPGVADAGVVMATDANKELLAAGDLLPAGVSAKADDLLIVVKGETETAVTEAMSQVD
;
A
#
# COMPACT_ATOMS: atom_id res chain seq x y z
N MET A 1 13.82 13.08 2.37
CA MET A 1 13.75 12.03 1.32
C MET A 1 12.78 11.00 1.84
N THR A 2 11.70 10.71 1.13
CA THR A 2 10.76 9.65 1.53
C THR A 2 11.11 8.36 0.80
N ILE A 3 10.93 7.23 1.47
CA ILE A 3 11.16 5.88 0.96
C ILE A 3 9.80 5.25 0.73
N MET A 4 9.68 4.47 -0.34
CA MET A 4 8.43 3.81 -0.70
C MET A 4 8.69 2.34 -0.96
N LYS A 5 7.89 1.47 -0.34
CA LYS A 5 7.82 0.04 -0.65
C LYS A 5 6.41 -0.30 -1.12
N SER A 6 6.34 -1.33 -1.95
CA SER A 6 5.08 -1.91 -2.39
C SER A 6 5.17 -3.42 -2.44
N GLU A 7 4.05 -4.07 -2.18
CA GLU A 7 3.91 -5.52 -2.27
C GLU A 7 2.60 -5.87 -2.97
N VAL A 8 2.67 -6.86 -3.85
CA VAL A 8 1.52 -7.39 -4.57
C VAL A 8 1.24 -8.77 -4.03
N ARG A 9 0.06 -8.96 -3.44
CA ARG A 9 -0.39 -10.24 -2.92
C ARG A 9 -1.46 -10.81 -3.83
N GLN A 10 -1.16 -11.98 -4.40
CA GLN A 10 -2.14 -12.78 -5.13
C GLN A 10 -3.03 -13.50 -4.14
N GLY A 11 -4.35 -13.30 -4.21
CA GLY A 11 -5.28 -14.13 -3.47
C GLY A 11 -6.50 -13.40 -2.98
N ALA A 12 -7.63 -13.78 -3.60
CA ALA A 12 -9.02 -13.54 -3.21
C ALA A 12 -9.43 -12.07 -2.96
N TYR A 13 -10.64 -11.78 -3.41
CA TYR A 13 -11.27 -10.48 -3.18
C TYR A 13 -11.36 -10.19 -1.67
N TYR A 14 -10.69 -9.13 -1.23
CA TYR A 14 -10.81 -8.63 0.13
C TYR A 14 -11.98 -7.64 0.22
N ASP A 15 -12.67 -7.66 1.36
CA ASP A 15 -13.67 -6.63 1.66
C ASP A 15 -12.97 -5.27 1.76
N SER A 16 -13.56 -4.25 1.13
CA SER A 16 -13.03 -2.88 1.15
C SER A 16 -12.88 -2.35 2.58
N VAL A 17 -13.72 -2.79 3.52
CA VAL A 17 -13.60 -2.41 4.93
C VAL A 17 -12.29 -2.90 5.54
N VAL A 18 -11.89 -4.13 5.22
CA VAL A 18 -10.62 -4.71 5.72
C VAL A 18 -9.44 -3.92 5.15
N LEU A 19 -9.49 -3.59 3.85
CA LEU A 19 -8.43 -2.81 3.20
C LEU A 19 -8.31 -1.40 3.80
N MET A 20 -9.44 -0.73 4.03
CA MET A 20 -9.45 0.60 4.66
C MET A 20 -8.92 0.57 6.10
N GLN A 21 -9.26 -0.45 6.88
CA GLN A 21 -8.74 -0.61 8.23
C GLN A 21 -7.23 -0.84 8.23
N LEU A 22 -6.73 -1.71 7.34
CA LEU A 22 -5.30 -1.96 7.19
C LEU A 22 -4.55 -0.71 6.73
N GLN A 23 -5.07 -0.01 5.72
CA GLN A 23 -4.49 1.26 5.25
C GLN A 23 -4.36 2.27 6.38
N LYS A 24 -5.43 2.45 7.17
CA LYS A 24 -5.43 3.37 8.30
C LYS A 24 -4.42 2.94 9.37
N ALA A 25 -4.39 1.64 9.71
CA ALA A 25 -3.44 1.11 10.69
C ALA A 25 -1.99 1.37 10.27
N LEU A 26 -1.66 1.19 8.98
CA LEU A 26 -0.33 1.48 8.45
C LEU A 26 0.00 2.99 8.48
N ALA A 27 -0.96 3.84 8.10
CA ALA A 27 -0.78 5.29 8.09
C ALA A 27 -0.63 5.88 9.52
N GLU A 28 -1.13 5.21 10.55
CA GLU A 28 -0.97 5.60 11.95
C GLU A 28 0.39 5.20 12.56
N LEU A 29 1.22 4.45 11.82
CA LEU A 29 2.54 4.03 12.31
C LEU A 29 3.55 5.18 12.32
N PRO A 30 4.42 5.24 13.34
CA PRO A 30 5.43 6.28 13.43
C PRO A 30 6.42 6.22 12.27
N GLY A 31 6.64 7.35 11.61
CA GLY A 31 7.54 7.46 10.46
C GLY A 31 6.94 7.01 9.12
N VAL A 32 5.67 6.58 9.11
CA VAL A 32 4.89 6.44 7.87
C VAL A 32 4.32 7.81 7.51
N ALA A 33 4.57 8.22 6.27
CA ALA A 33 4.05 9.46 5.71
C ALA A 33 2.68 9.23 5.06
N ASP A 34 2.53 8.11 4.35
CA ASP A 34 1.27 7.71 3.72
C ASP A 34 1.26 6.21 3.41
N ALA A 35 0.06 5.62 3.32
CA ALA A 35 -0.13 4.21 2.98
C ALA A 35 -1.34 4.03 2.07
N GLY A 36 -1.22 3.11 1.10
CA GLY A 36 -2.29 2.75 0.18
C GLY A 36 -2.49 1.24 0.18
N VAL A 37 -3.70 0.78 0.49
CA VAL A 37 -4.04 -0.65 0.47
C VAL A 37 -5.31 -0.83 -0.33
N VAL A 38 -5.18 -1.38 -1.54
CA VAL A 38 -6.27 -1.44 -2.51
C VAL A 38 -6.17 -2.68 -3.39
N MET A 39 -7.30 -3.16 -3.91
CA MET A 39 -7.26 -4.09 -5.04
C MET A 39 -6.66 -3.37 -6.25
N ALA A 40 -5.76 -4.00 -7.00
CA ALA A 40 -4.99 -3.38 -8.07
C ALA A 40 -5.77 -3.21 -9.39
N THR A 41 -7.06 -2.88 -9.27
CA THR A 41 -7.91 -2.40 -10.37
C THR A 41 -7.36 -1.10 -10.94
N ASP A 42 -7.68 -0.80 -12.20
CA ASP A 42 -7.16 0.40 -12.87
C ASP A 42 -7.60 1.69 -12.15
N ALA A 43 -8.86 1.76 -11.71
CA ALA A 43 -9.36 2.89 -10.93
C ALA A 43 -8.58 3.11 -9.62
N ASN A 44 -8.26 2.05 -8.89
CA ASN A 44 -7.50 2.16 -7.65
C ASN A 44 -6.02 2.52 -7.90
N LYS A 45 -5.41 2.03 -8.99
CA LYS A 45 -4.06 2.45 -9.40
C LYS A 45 -4.01 3.94 -9.72
N GLU A 46 -5.04 4.47 -10.40
CA GLU A 46 -5.15 5.91 -10.65
C GLU A 46 -5.28 6.72 -9.35
N LEU A 47 -6.04 6.23 -8.37
CA LEU A 47 -6.12 6.85 -7.04
C LEU A 47 -4.76 6.87 -6.32
N LEU A 48 -4.01 5.77 -6.36
CA LEU A 48 -2.65 5.73 -5.81
C LEU A 48 -1.70 6.67 -6.55
N ALA A 49 -1.84 6.79 -7.88
CA ALA A 49 -1.01 7.70 -8.68
C ALA A 49 -1.30 9.17 -8.31
N ALA A 50 -2.57 9.52 -8.11
CA ALA A 50 -2.96 10.85 -7.68
C ALA A 50 -2.42 11.21 -6.27
N GLY A 51 -2.23 10.19 -5.42
CA GLY A 51 -1.65 10.33 -4.07
C GLY A 51 -0.12 10.23 -4.01
N ASP A 52 0.60 10.16 -5.14
CA ASP A 52 2.06 9.93 -5.16
C ASP A 52 2.47 8.66 -4.39
N LEU A 53 1.62 7.63 -4.51
CA LEU A 53 1.68 6.31 -3.89
C LEU A 53 1.68 5.17 -4.92
N LEU A 54 1.75 5.44 -6.23
CA LEU A 54 1.86 4.38 -7.23
C LEU A 54 3.34 4.12 -7.58
N PRO A 55 3.88 2.93 -7.30
CA PRO A 55 5.25 2.60 -7.66
C PRO A 55 5.40 2.48 -9.18
N ALA A 56 6.51 2.97 -9.71
CA ALA A 56 6.85 2.76 -11.11
C ALA A 56 7.08 1.27 -11.38
N GLY A 57 6.36 0.70 -12.36
CA GLY A 57 6.55 -0.69 -12.77
C GLY A 57 5.82 -1.74 -11.91
N VAL A 58 4.84 -1.35 -11.10
CA VAL A 58 4.00 -2.32 -10.39
C VAL A 58 3.25 -3.21 -11.39
N SER A 59 3.49 -4.52 -11.30
CA SER A 59 2.82 -5.52 -12.13
C SER A 59 1.84 -6.29 -11.24
N ALA A 60 0.58 -5.84 -11.25
CA ALA A 60 -0.51 -6.42 -10.47
C ALA A 60 -1.78 -6.46 -11.33
N LYS A 61 -2.53 -7.55 -11.22
CA LYS A 61 -3.83 -7.73 -11.88
C LYS A 61 -4.96 -7.14 -11.02
N ALA A 62 -6.13 -6.93 -11.60
CA ALA A 62 -7.26 -6.31 -10.92
C ALA A 62 -7.73 -7.09 -9.65
N ASP A 63 -7.48 -8.39 -9.62
CA ASP A 63 -7.77 -9.32 -8.53
C ASP A 63 -6.64 -9.44 -7.49
N ASP A 64 -5.52 -8.76 -7.70
CA ASP A 64 -4.41 -8.74 -6.75
C ASP A 64 -4.59 -7.62 -5.72
N LEU A 65 -4.15 -7.86 -4.49
CA LEU A 65 -4.04 -6.83 -3.46
C LEU A 65 -2.71 -6.09 -3.65
N LEU A 66 -2.77 -4.76 -3.77
CA LEU A 66 -1.62 -3.88 -3.81
C LEU A 66 -1.53 -3.11 -2.49
N ILE A 67 -0.43 -3.32 -1.78
CA ILE A 67 -0.06 -2.60 -0.58
C ILE A 67 1.10 -1.68 -0.92
N VAL A 68 1.02 -0.42 -0.53
CA VAL A 68 2.08 0.57 -0.68
C VAL A 68 2.24 1.30 0.64
N VAL A 69 3.49 1.45 1.08
CA VAL A 69 3.83 2.26 2.25
C VAL A 69 4.92 3.25 1.87
N LYS A 70 4.68 4.51 2.19
CA LYS A 70 5.62 5.63 2.04
C LYS A 70 5.99 6.15 3.41
N GLY A 71 7.27 6.30 3.70
CA GLY A 71 7.74 6.72 5.02
C GLY A 71 9.03 7.53 4.95
N GLU A 72 9.45 8.04 6.10
CA GLU A 72 10.62 8.90 6.23
C GLU A 72 11.93 8.11 6.26
N THR A 73 11.88 6.84 6.68
CA THR A 73 13.04 5.96 6.83
C THR A 73 12.75 4.55 6.31
N GLU A 74 13.79 3.83 5.92
CA GLU A 74 13.67 2.45 5.43
C GLU A 74 13.19 1.51 6.54
N THR A 75 13.61 1.78 7.78
CA THR A 75 13.17 1.07 8.98
C THR A 75 11.67 1.23 9.17
N ALA A 76 11.13 2.45 9.19
CA ALA A 76 9.69 2.69 9.38
C ALA A 76 8.84 2.00 8.30
N VAL A 77 9.26 2.11 7.03
CA VAL A 77 8.56 1.45 5.93
C VAL A 77 8.64 -0.07 6.05
N THR A 78 9.79 -0.62 6.45
CA THR A 78 9.96 -2.07 6.62
C THR A 78 9.15 -2.61 7.80
N GLU A 79 9.14 -1.91 8.93
CA GLU A 79 8.30 -2.25 10.09
C GLU A 79 6.81 -2.21 9.74
N ALA A 80 6.37 -1.21 8.99
CA ALA A 80 5.01 -1.11 8.52
C ALA A 80 4.63 -2.27 7.59
N MET A 81 5.49 -2.62 6.63
CA MET A 81 5.27 -3.78 5.77
C MET A 81 5.17 -5.09 6.57
N SER A 82 5.95 -5.24 7.65
CA SER A 82 5.88 -6.41 8.53
C SER A 82 4.60 -6.50 9.39
N GLN A 83 3.79 -5.45 9.49
CA GLN A 83 2.46 -5.52 10.14
C GLN A 83 1.40 -6.17 9.26
N VAL A 84 1.71 -6.37 7.97
CA VAL A 84 0.77 -6.90 6.99
C VAL A 84 0.93 -8.42 6.83
N ASP A 85 2.07 -8.99 7.23
CA ASP A 85 2.28 -10.45 7.38
C ASP A 85 1.55 -11.02 8.61
#